data_AF-A0A7S0CDB1-F1
#
_entry.id   AF-A0A7S0CDB1-F1
#
_cell.length_a   1.000
_cell.length_b   1.000
_cell.length_c   1.000
_cell.angle_alpha   90.00
_cell.angle_beta   90.00
_cell.angle_gamma   90.00
#
_symmetry.space_group_name_H-M   'P 1'
#
loop_
_entity.id
_entity.type
_entity.pdbx_description
1 polymer ?
#
loop_
_entity_poly.entity_id
_entity_poly.type
_entity_poly.pdbx_seq_one_letter_code
_entity_poly.pdbx_strand_id
1 'polypeptide(L)'
;RSFWNNNSSSGSSSSATSFQQLLVTCLSNASIFIVTYPYLLHPKRSKLISNEFAASDNDNQNHNIVVFDEAHNIDAICMDALSITLTDRDLEQATRNLGRLGSE
;
A
#
# COMPACT_ATOMS: atom_id res chain seq x y z
N ARG A 1 -4.68 -12.64 -23.49
CA ARG A 1 -3.41 -11.90 -23.71
C ARG A 1 -3.65 -10.83 -24.77
N SER A 2 -4.25 -9.70 -24.41
CA SER A 2 -4.38 -8.48 -25.23
C SER A 2 -5.44 -7.57 -24.60
N PHE A 3 -5.09 -6.75 -23.59
CA PHE A 3 -6.08 -5.80 -23.04
C PHE A 3 -5.54 -4.43 -22.66
N TRP A 4 -4.29 -4.08 -22.99
CA TRP A 4 -3.89 -2.70 -22.77
C TRP A 4 -2.90 -2.21 -23.83
N ASN A 5 -3.46 -1.48 -24.79
CA ASN A 5 -2.75 -0.51 -25.58
C ASN A 5 -3.43 0.84 -25.29
N ASN A 6 -2.72 1.77 -24.68
CA ASN A 6 -2.99 3.18 -24.91
C ASN A 6 -1.77 4.06 -24.66
N ASN A 7 -1.40 4.72 -25.74
CA ASN A 7 -0.59 5.94 -25.81
C ASN A 7 -1.18 7.01 -24.87
N SER A 8 -0.34 7.57 -24.01
CA SER A 8 -0.42 8.98 -23.59
C SER A 8 0.93 9.41 -23.02
N SER A 9 1.58 10.27 -23.79
CA SER A 9 2.87 10.91 -23.54
C SER A 9 2.78 12.01 -22.49
N SER A 10 3.64 11.96 -21.47
CA SER A 10 4.60 13.02 -21.08
C SER A 10 5.01 12.91 -19.60
N GLY A 11 6.33 12.98 -19.31
CA GLY A 11 6.85 13.38 -18.00
C GLY A 11 7.49 12.29 -17.12
N SER A 12 8.72 11.91 -17.46
CA SER A 12 9.88 11.63 -16.58
C SER A 12 9.68 11.21 -15.11
N SER A 13 9.84 9.92 -14.80
CA SER A 13 10.90 9.35 -13.93
C SER A 13 10.52 7.97 -13.33
N SER A 14 11.43 7.00 -13.53
CA SER A 14 11.71 5.88 -12.61
C SER A 14 10.70 4.72 -12.45
N SER A 15 10.72 3.76 -13.40
CA SER A 15 10.76 2.28 -13.22
C SER A 15 9.95 1.54 -12.13
N ALA A 16 8.97 2.15 -11.45
CA ALA A 16 8.14 1.50 -10.42
C ALA A 16 6.63 1.61 -10.69
N THR A 17 6.24 2.02 -11.90
CA THR A 17 4.91 2.56 -12.21
C THR A 17 3.92 1.57 -12.83
N SER A 18 4.10 0.26 -12.66
CA SER A 18 3.16 -0.70 -13.31
C SER A 18 2.05 -1.21 -12.39
N PHE A 19 2.34 -1.55 -11.13
CA PHE A 19 1.32 -2.17 -10.26
C PHE A 19 0.56 -1.16 -9.40
N GLN A 20 1.27 -0.21 -8.75
CA GLN A 20 0.59 0.79 -7.93
C GLN A 20 -0.30 1.72 -8.77
N GLN A 21 0.16 2.11 -9.96
CA GLN A 21 -0.62 2.92 -10.89
C GLN A 21 -1.89 2.19 -11.38
N LEU A 22 -1.76 0.90 -11.69
CA LEU A 22 -2.89 0.06 -12.09
C LEU A 22 -3.91 -0.08 -10.96
N LEU A 23 -3.43 -0.33 -9.74
CA LEU A 23 -4.26 -0.47 -8.55
C LEU A 23 -5.04 0.82 -8.26
N VAL A 24 -4.40 1.99 -8.35
CA VAL A 24 -5.06 3.30 -8.23
C VAL A 24 -6.13 3.47 -9.31
N THR A 25 -5.78 3.19 -10.57
CA THR A 25 -6.74 3.32 -11.70
C THR A 25 -7.95 2.39 -11.52
N CYS A 26 -7.75 1.17 -11.03
CA CYS A 26 -8.82 0.25 -10.73
C CYS A 26 -9.66 0.71 -9.53
N LEU A 27 -9.04 1.26 -8.47
CA LEU A 27 -9.73 1.80 -7.29
C LEU A 27 -10.70 2.92 -7.65
N SER A 28 -10.33 3.80 -8.59
CA SER A 28 -11.22 4.91 -8.98
C SER A 28 -12.42 4.48 -9.83
N ASN A 29 -12.42 3.27 -10.43
CA ASN A 29 -13.43 2.85 -11.42
C ASN A 29 -14.27 1.63 -11.01
N ALA A 30 -13.99 0.99 -9.87
CA ALA A 30 -14.75 -0.18 -9.41
C ALA A 30 -15.67 0.16 -8.23
N SER A 31 -16.81 -0.53 -8.17
CA SER A 31 -17.78 -0.37 -7.08
C SER A 31 -17.58 -1.37 -5.94
N ILE A 32 -16.93 -2.50 -6.22
CA ILE A 32 -16.69 -3.57 -5.26
C ILE A 32 -15.22 -3.96 -5.33
N PHE A 33 -14.56 -4.01 -4.17
CA PHE A 33 -13.16 -4.39 -4.04
C PHE A 33 -13.03 -5.59 -3.12
N ILE A 34 -12.32 -6.60 -3.59
CA ILE A 34 -11.94 -7.75 -2.78
C ILE A 34 -10.45 -7.61 -2.50
N VAL A 35 -10.13 -7.29 -1.25
CA VAL A 35 -8.75 -7.06 -0.80
C VAL A 35 -8.46 -7.89 0.45
N THR A 36 -7.20 -8.27 0.63
CA THR A 36 -6.77 -9.00 1.81
C THR A 36 -6.49 -8.04 2.97
N TYR A 37 -6.65 -8.54 4.20
CA TYR A 37 -6.39 -7.79 5.43
C TYR A 37 -5.13 -6.91 5.43
N PRO A 38 -3.96 -7.38 4.96
CA PRO A 38 -2.75 -6.59 5.07
C PRO A 38 -2.72 -5.36 4.14
N TYR A 39 -3.58 -5.29 3.13
CA TYR A 39 -3.74 -4.09 2.32
C TYR A 39 -4.58 -3.01 3.03
N LEU A 40 -5.51 -3.40 3.92
CA LEU A 40 -6.34 -2.47 4.69
C LEU A 40 -5.69 -2.06 6.01
N LEU A 41 -5.02 -2.99 6.70
CA LEU A 41 -4.56 -2.80 8.08
C LEU A 41 -3.09 -2.40 8.20
N HIS A 42 -2.25 -2.75 7.22
CA HIS A 42 -0.82 -2.48 7.32
C HIS A 42 -0.51 -1.01 7.00
N PRO A 43 0.14 -0.23 7.90
CA PRO A 43 0.27 1.22 7.78
C PRO A 43 1.05 1.69 6.54
N LYS A 44 1.93 0.85 6.00
CA LYS A 44 2.65 1.14 4.73
C LYS A 44 1.81 0.93 3.47
N ARG A 45 0.82 0.03 3.51
CA ARG A 45 0.04 -0.38 2.32
C ARG A 45 -1.33 0.28 2.28
N SER A 46 -1.95 0.48 3.45
CA SER A 46 -3.29 1.05 3.58
C SER A 46 -3.39 2.46 3.02
N LYS A 47 -2.32 3.26 3.09
CA LYS A 47 -2.28 4.63 2.58
C LYS A 47 -2.78 4.79 1.14
N LEU A 48 -2.48 3.83 0.26
CA LEU A 48 -2.94 3.90 -1.13
C LEU A 48 -4.46 3.79 -1.23
N ILE A 49 -5.03 2.87 -0.47
CA ILE A 49 -6.46 2.57 -0.48
C ILE A 49 -7.24 3.66 0.27
N SER A 50 -6.74 4.08 1.44
CA SER A 50 -7.33 5.16 2.23
C SER A 50 -7.32 6.50 1.48
N ASN A 51 -6.26 6.80 0.72
CA ASN A 51 -6.20 8.04 -0.05
C ASN A 51 -7.19 8.05 -1.21
N GLU A 52 -7.38 6.94 -1.94
CA GLU A 52 -8.37 6.87 -3.03
C GLU A 52 -9.80 6.98 -2.51
N PHE A 53 -10.12 6.28 -1.42
CA PHE A 53 -11.44 6.40 -0.79
C PHE A 53 -11.67 7.80 -0.19
N ALA A 54 -10.62 8.48 0.28
CA ALA A 54 -10.73 9.86 0.78
C ALA A 54 -10.74 10.92 -0.34
N ALA A 55 -10.11 10.67 -1.50
CA ALA A 55 -9.99 11.62 -2.60
C ALA A 55 -11.26 11.76 -3.44
N SER A 56 -12.14 10.76 -3.41
CA SER A 56 -13.43 10.79 -4.11
C SER A 56 -14.42 11.80 -3.52
N ASP A 57 -14.20 12.28 -2.29
CA ASP A 57 -15.21 13.00 -1.50
C ASP A 57 -14.79 14.43 -1.18
N ASN A 58 -15.25 15.38 -2.00
CA ASN A 58 -15.26 16.82 -1.65
C ASN A 58 -16.45 17.19 -0.74
N ASP A 59 -17.24 16.22 -0.28
CA ASP A 59 -18.31 16.40 0.69
C ASP A 59 -18.21 15.28 1.74
N ASN A 60 -18.28 15.66 3.01
CA ASN A 60 -17.85 14.89 4.18
C ASN A 60 -18.80 13.72 4.53
N GLN A 61 -19.06 12.83 3.57
CA GLN A 61 -19.92 11.67 3.70
C GLN A 61 -19.35 10.46 2.94
N ASN A 62 -18.28 9.92 3.51
CA ASN A 62 -17.58 8.75 2.99
C ASN A 62 -18.34 7.46 3.38
N HIS A 63 -19.37 7.11 2.62
CA HIS A 63 -20.24 5.95 2.89
C HIS A 63 -19.68 4.66 2.29
N ASN A 64 -18.51 4.22 2.77
CA ASN A 64 -17.93 2.94 2.37
C ASN A 64 -18.34 1.82 3.33
N ILE A 65 -18.88 0.73 2.78
CA ILE A 65 -19.21 -0.47 3.55
C ILE A 65 -18.04 -1.45 3.45
N VAL A 66 -17.41 -1.72 4.58
CA VAL A 66 -16.32 -2.71 4.69
C VAL A 66 -16.88 -3.99 5.30
N VAL A 67 -16.74 -5.10 4.59
CA VAL A 67 -17.14 -6.43 5.06
C VAL A 67 -15.89 -7.24 5.34
N PHE A 68 -15.73 -7.71 6.57
CA PHE A 68 -14.64 -8.60 6.96
C PHE A 68 -15.11 -10.06 6.86
N ASP A 69 -14.41 -10.84 6.04
CA ASP A 69 -14.61 -12.28 5.94
C ASP A 69 -13.63 -13.03 6.87
N GLU A 70 -14.09 -14.06 7.59
CA GLU A 70 -13.28 -14.80 8.57
C GLU A 70 -12.55 -13.89 9.59
N ALA A 71 -13.28 -12.96 10.20
CA ALA A 71 -12.73 -11.93 11.09
C ALA A 71 -12.12 -12.44 12.42
N HIS A 72 -12.15 -13.75 12.67
CA HIS A 72 -11.62 -14.34 13.90
C HIS A 72 -10.10 -14.21 14.03
N ASN A 73 -9.38 -13.95 12.93
CA ASN A 73 -7.91 -13.90 12.89
C ASN A 73 -7.35 -12.47 12.82
N ILE A 74 -8.20 -11.45 13.03
CA ILE A 74 -7.84 -10.05 12.82
C ILE A 74 -6.76 -9.55 13.80
N ASP A 75 -6.74 -10.09 15.02
CA ASP A 75 -5.78 -9.75 16.07
C ASP A 75 -4.35 -10.19 15.71
N ALA A 76 -4.17 -11.45 15.26
CA ALA A 76 -2.90 -11.97 14.80
C ALA A 76 -2.35 -11.16 13.61
N ILE A 77 -3.23 -10.81 12.66
CA ILE A 77 -2.84 -10.03 11.48
C ILE A 77 -2.43 -8.60 11.86
N CYS A 78 -3.14 -7.96 12.78
CA CYS A 78 -2.79 -6.65 13.30
C CYS A 78 -1.47 -6.69 14.09
N MET A 79 -1.24 -7.74 14.87
CA MET A 79 0.00 -7.95 15.61
C MET A 79 1.18 -8.04 14.64
N ASP A 80 1.08 -8.85 13.59
CA ASP A 80 2.12 -8.98 12.57
C ASP A 80 2.34 -7.68 11.76
N ALA A 81 1.27 -6.92 11.51
CA ALA A 81 1.35 -5.69 10.72
C ALA A 81 2.02 -4.53 11.47
N LEU A 82 2.02 -4.56 12.79
CA LEU A 82 2.52 -3.49 13.65
C LEU A 82 3.77 -3.87 14.44
N SER A 83 4.03 -5.17 14.61
CA SER A 83 5.21 -5.68 15.30
C SER A 83 6.41 -5.75 14.36
N ILE A 84 7.59 -5.42 14.90
CA ILE A 84 8.87 -5.67 14.26
C ILE A 84 9.82 -6.31 15.27
N THR A 85 10.46 -7.40 14.85
CA THR A 85 11.48 -8.07 15.65
C THR A 85 12.84 -7.55 15.25
N LEU A 86 13.61 -7.04 16.22
CA LEU A 86 14.98 -6.59 16.00
C LEU A 86 15.95 -7.66 16.47
N THR A 87 16.91 -8.01 15.62
CA THR A 87 17.99 -8.95 15.91
C THR A 87 19.34 -8.24 15.91
N ASP A 88 20.36 -8.84 16.55
CA ASP A 88 21.73 -8.29 16.53
C ASP A 88 22.27 -8.11 15.10
N ARG A 89 21.85 -8.98 14.17
CA ARG A 89 22.18 -8.85 12.74
C ARG A 89 21.61 -7.58 12.13
N ASP A 90 20.40 -7.18 12.51
CA ASP A 90 19.76 -5.95 12.04
C ASP A 90 20.52 -4.72 12.56
N LEU A 91 21.03 -4.77 13.79
CA LEU A 91 21.84 -3.71 14.40
C LEU A 91 23.24 -3.60 13.75
N GLU A 92 23.89 -4.73 13.47
CA GLU A 92 25.15 -4.75 12.72
C GLU A 92 24.96 -4.14 11.32
N GLN A 93 23.87 -4.49 10.64
CA GLN A 93 23.56 -3.96 9.32
C GLN A 93 23.25 -2.46 9.38
N ALA A 94 22.49 -2.01 10.38
CA ALA A 94 22.24 -0.58 10.62
C ALA A 94 23.55 0.18 10.85
N THR A 95 24.47 -0.37 11.64
CA THR A 95 25.80 0.23 11.91
C THR A 95 26.63 0.36 10.64
N ARG A 96 26.65 -0.67 9.78
CA ARG A 96 27.32 -0.62 8.47
C ARG A 96 26.71 0.44 7.56
N ASN A 97 25.38 0.57 7.55
CA ASN A 97 24.69 1.59 6.76
C ASN A 97 25.00 3.01 7.25
N LEU A 98 25.08 3.22 8.57
CA LEU A 98 25.50 4.51 9.15
C LEU A 98 26.94 4.88 8.74
N GLY A 99 27.85 3.91 8.75
CA GLY A 99 29.23 4.13 8.29
C GLY A 99 29.32 4.54 6.82
N ARG A 100 28.44 4.02 5.96
CA ARG A 100 28.35 4.41 4.55
C ARG A 100 27.80 5.83 4.39
N LEU A 101 26.72 6.16 5.08
CA LEU A 101 26.10 7.48 5.03
C LEU A 101 27.02 8.57 5.61
N GLY A 102 27.83 8.26 6.62
CA GLY A 102 28.80 9.19 7.19
C GLY A 102 30.07 9.39 6.36
N SER A 103 30.29 8.55 5.33
CA SER A 103 31.41 8.67 4.39
C SER A 103 31.04 9.39 3.08
N GLU A 104 29.78 9.80 2.95
CA GLU A 104 29.23 10.62 1.86
C GLU A 104 29.25 12.11 2.27
#